data_AF-A0A7C5ZYD8-F1
#
_entry.id   AF-A0A7C5ZYD8-F1
#
_cell.length_a   1.000
_cell.length_b   1.000
_cell.length_c   1.000
_cell.angle_alpha   90.00
_cell.angle_beta   90.00
_cell.angle_gamma   90.00
#
_symmetry.space_group_name_H-M   'P 1'
#
loop_
_entity.id
_entity.type
_entity.pdbx_description
1 polymer ?
#
loop_
_entity_poly.entity_id
_entity_poly.type
_entity_poly.pdbx_seq_one_letter_code
_entity_poly.pdbx_strand_id
1 'polypeptide(L)'
;AGRLYCGMEPNGDIEPCVFIPIKVGNIRKQSLISIWRESPVLKQIRNRDLFKGCGECEYKYICGGCRARAYVYFNDLQGPDPGCSMNQKYWEEVSTLTAGETKRLISVNHLGEEV
;
A
#
# COMPACT_ATOMS: atom_id res chain seq x y z
N ALA A 1 0.64 -7.73 -0.71
CA ALA A 1 1.54 -6.95 0.15
C ALA A 1 1.40 -7.38 1.61
N GLY A 2 2.51 -7.55 2.34
CA GLY A 2 2.59 -7.60 3.82
C GLY A 2 1.87 -8.72 4.58
N ARG A 3 1.01 -9.54 3.94
CA ARG A 3 0.25 -10.64 4.58
C ARG A 3 0.83 -12.03 4.33
N LEU A 4 1.31 -12.29 3.11
CA LEU A 4 1.82 -13.60 2.67
C LEU A 4 3.24 -13.52 2.08
N TYR A 5 3.66 -12.34 1.62
CA TYR A 5 4.98 -12.07 1.05
C TYR A 5 5.38 -10.62 1.30
N CYS A 6 6.68 -10.35 1.15
CA CYS A 6 7.32 -9.03 1.06
C CYS A 6 8.20 -8.98 -0.20
N GLY A 7 8.56 -7.79 -0.65
CA GLY A 7 9.68 -7.59 -1.58
C GLY A 7 11.01 -7.56 -0.82
N MET A 8 12.11 -7.86 -1.50
CA MET A 8 13.47 -7.67 -1.00
C MET A 8 14.37 -7.15 -2.11
N GLU A 9 14.99 -6.01 -1.89
CA GLU A 9 15.95 -5.40 -2.82
C GLU A 9 17.36 -6.02 -2.67
N PRO A 10 18.25 -5.92 -3.68
CA PRO A 10 19.61 -6.46 -3.61
C PRO A 10 20.44 -5.90 -2.43
N ASN A 11 20.18 -4.66 -2.04
CA ASN A 11 20.78 -4.01 -0.86
C ASN A 11 20.25 -4.58 0.48
N GLY A 12 19.26 -5.47 0.44
CA GLY A 12 18.67 -6.15 1.59
C GLY A 12 17.52 -5.38 2.25
N ASP A 13 17.09 -4.25 1.66
CA ASP A 13 15.88 -3.55 2.10
C ASP A 13 14.66 -4.43 1.84
N ILE A 14 13.73 -4.43 2.80
CA ILE A 14 12.49 -5.20 2.75
C ILE A 14 11.34 -4.22 2.50
N GLU A 15 10.40 -4.61 1.64
CA GLU A 15 9.23 -3.82 1.25
C GLU A 15 7.93 -4.62 1.42
N PRO A 16 6.75 -4.00 1.60
CA PRO A 16 5.49 -4.73 1.68
C PRO A 16 5.16 -5.52 0.41
N CYS A 17 5.63 -5.05 -0.75
CA CYS A 17 5.42 -5.61 -2.08
C CYS A 17 6.38 -4.92 -3.06
N VAL A 18 6.85 -5.62 -4.09
CA VAL A 18 7.71 -5.09 -5.18
C VAL A 18 7.10 -3.93 -6.01
N PHE A 19 5.87 -3.51 -5.70
CA PHE A 19 5.17 -2.37 -6.29
C PHE A 19 4.82 -1.29 -5.24
N ILE A 20 5.43 -1.36 -4.05
CA ILE A 20 5.23 -0.42 -2.95
C ILE A 20 6.62 -0.04 -2.42
N PRO A 21 7.24 1.03 -2.96
CA PRO A 21 8.60 1.44 -2.63
C PRO A 21 8.69 2.11 -1.25
N ILE A 22 8.25 1.39 -0.22
CA ILE A 22 8.26 1.81 1.18
C ILE A 22 9.10 0.79 1.94
N LYS A 23 10.31 1.22 2.30
CA LYS A 23 11.23 0.44 3.13
C LYS A 23 10.64 0.18 4.51
N VAL A 24 10.45 -1.09 4.85
CA VAL A 24 9.95 -1.53 6.16
C VAL A 24 11.02 -2.11 7.09
N GLY A 25 12.24 -2.30 6.59
CA GLY A 25 13.41 -2.77 7.32
C GLY A 25 14.56 -3.11 6.38
N ASN A 26 15.67 -3.65 6.93
CA ASN A 26 16.75 -4.22 6.12
C ASN A 26 17.30 -5.49 6.78
N ILE A 27 17.40 -6.58 6.01
CA ILE A 27 17.79 -7.92 6.49
C ILE A 27 19.23 -8.01 7.02
N ARG A 28 20.11 -7.10 6.57
CA ARG A 28 21.50 -6.98 7.06
C ARG A 28 21.59 -6.25 8.41
N LYS A 29 20.50 -5.65 8.89
CA LYS A 29 20.42 -4.91 10.17
C LYS A 29 19.49 -5.57 11.19
N GLN A 30 18.44 -6.27 10.74
CA GLN A 30 17.39 -6.84 11.58
C GLN A 30 16.94 -8.19 11.00
N SER A 31 16.50 -9.14 11.85
CA SER A 31 15.97 -10.41 11.36
C SER A 31 14.66 -10.22 10.59
N LEU A 32 14.42 -11.04 9.56
CA LEU A 32 13.18 -10.95 8.76
C LEU A 32 11.93 -11.10 9.63
N ILE A 33 11.97 -11.95 10.65
CA ILE A 33 10.86 -12.17 11.59
C ILE A 33 10.56 -10.89 12.39
N SER A 34 11.59 -10.15 12.82
CA SER A 34 11.43 -8.88 13.54
C SER A 34 10.81 -7.82 12.62
N ILE A 35 11.37 -7.62 11.43
CA ILE A 35 10.84 -6.70 10.40
C ILE A 35 9.38 -7.06 10.10
N TRP A 36 9.11 -8.34 9.82
CA TRP A 36 7.81 -8.84 9.43
C TRP A 36 6.75 -8.65 10.52
N ARG A 37 7.08 -8.93 11.79
CA ARG A 37 6.12 -8.80 12.89
C ARG A 37 5.95 -7.37 13.35
N GLU A 38 7.04 -6.62 13.50
CA GLU A 38 7.05 -5.37 14.24
C GLU A 38 6.88 -4.09 13.42
N SER A 39 7.17 -4.14 12.11
CA SER A 39 7.04 -2.96 11.23
C SER A 39 5.64 -2.31 11.32
N PRO A 40 5.56 -1.00 11.65
CA PRO A 40 4.29 -0.27 11.71
C PRO A 40 3.50 -0.33 10.40
N VAL A 41 4.18 -0.20 9.26
CA VAL A 41 3.58 -0.26 7.91
C VAL A 41 2.98 -1.65 7.64
N LEU A 42 3.67 -2.73 8.04
CA LEU A 42 3.14 -4.09 7.87
C LEU A 42 1.97 -4.38 8.83
N LYS A 43 1.99 -3.81 10.05
CA LYS A 43 0.84 -3.86 10.97
C LYS A 43 -0.37 -3.12 10.38
N GLN A 44 -0.16 -1.91 9.83
CA GLN A 44 -1.19 -1.12 9.16
C GLN A 44 -1.81 -1.87 7.96
N ILE A 45 -0.99 -2.44 7.07
CA ILE A 45 -1.44 -3.23 5.91
C ILE A 45 -2.20 -4.51 6.32
N ARG A 46 -2.01 -5.01 7.54
CA ARG A 46 -2.77 -6.16 8.06
C ARG A 46 -4.08 -5.76 8.73
N ASN A 47 -4.23 -4.51 9.17
CA ASN A 47 -5.47 -4.00 9.75
C ASN A 47 -6.47 -3.60 8.64
N ARG A 48 -7.20 -4.61 8.15
CA ARG A 48 -8.11 -4.48 7.01
C ARG A 48 -9.40 -3.74 7.35
N ASP A 49 -9.71 -3.56 8.63
CA ASP A 49 -10.89 -2.83 9.10
C ASP A 49 -10.75 -1.31 8.93
N LEU A 50 -9.52 -0.82 8.72
CA LEU A 50 -9.23 0.58 8.42
C LEU A 50 -9.21 0.90 6.91
N PHE A 51 -9.48 -0.08 6.03
CA PHE A 51 -9.40 0.12 4.59
C PHE A 51 -10.66 0.82 4.03
N LYS A 52 -10.48 1.95 3.35
CA LYS A 52 -11.55 2.64 2.60
C LYS A 52 -12.04 1.75 1.46
N GLY A 53 -13.36 1.53 1.36
CA GLY A 53 -14.01 0.63 0.40
C GLY A 53 -13.71 -0.86 0.63
N CYS A 54 -12.43 -1.26 0.60
CA CYS A 54 -12.01 -2.65 0.79
C CYS A 54 -12.24 -3.20 2.21
N GLY A 55 -12.41 -2.35 3.22
CA GLY A 55 -12.72 -2.71 4.61
C GLY A 55 -14.22 -2.79 4.92
N GLU A 56 -15.05 -2.29 4.01
CA GLU A 56 -16.53 -2.38 4.05
C GLU A 56 -17.04 -3.60 3.25
N CYS A 57 -16.20 -4.12 2.35
CA CYS A 57 -16.51 -5.27 1.49
C CYS A 57 -16.58 -6.60 2.27
N GLU A 58 -17.62 -7.41 1.99
CA GLU A 58 -17.81 -8.76 2.53
C GLU A 58 -16.60 -9.71 2.30
N TYR A 59 -15.78 -9.44 1.27
CA TYR A 59 -14.58 -10.23 0.97
C TYR A 59 -13.34 -9.77 1.78
N LYS A 60 -13.56 -9.15 2.95
CA LYS A 60 -12.67 -9.29 4.11
C LYS A 60 -13.04 -10.55 4.92
N TYR A 61 -12.10 -11.40 5.30
CA TYR A 61 -10.65 -11.23 5.32
C TYR A 61 -9.94 -12.01 4.19
N ILE A 62 -10.61 -12.16 3.03
CA ILE A 62 -10.15 -12.95 1.85
C ILE A 62 -9.27 -12.09 0.93
N CYS A 63 -9.86 -11.14 0.18
CA CYS A 63 -9.19 -10.33 -0.84
C CYS A 63 -8.56 -9.03 -0.26
N GLY A 64 -9.36 -7.97 -0.12
CA GLY A 64 -8.93 -6.68 0.49
C GLY A 64 -8.22 -5.72 -0.46
N GLY A 65 -8.18 -6.03 -1.76
CA GLY A 65 -7.66 -5.15 -2.81
C GLY A 65 -6.14 -5.03 -2.86
N CYS A 66 -5.64 -4.64 -4.03
CA CYS A 66 -4.24 -4.37 -4.29
C CYS A 66 -3.77 -3.10 -3.57
N ARG A 67 -2.99 -3.28 -2.50
CA ARG A 67 -2.38 -2.19 -1.73
C ARG A 67 -1.43 -1.32 -2.54
N ALA A 68 -0.84 -1.85 -3.62
CA ALA A 68 -0.01 -1.07 -4.53
C ALA A 68 -0.84 -0.10 -5.38
N ARG A 69 -2.05 -0.50 -5.81
CA ARG A 69 -2.97 0.43 -6.49
C ARG A 69 -3.54 1.46 -5.52
N ALA A 70 -3.90 1.06 -4.30
CA ALA A 70 -4.29 2.02 -3.25
C ALA A 70 -3.19 3.08 -3.03
N TYR A 71 -1.93 2.65 -2.93
CA TYR A 71 -0.78 3.55 -2.80
C TYR A 71 -0.54 4.43 -4.04
N VAL A 72 -0.48 3.88 -5.24
CA VAL A 72 -0.15 4.66 -6.45
C VAL A 72 -1.27 5.63 -6.85
N TYR A 73 -2.54 5.28 -6.66
CA TYR A 73 -3.66 6.13 -7.06
C TYR A 73 -4.10 7.15 -6.00
N PHE A 74 -3.99 6.80 -4.71
CA PHE A 74 -4.49 7.64 -3.61
C PHE A 74 -3.42 8.07 -2.60
N ASN A 75 -2.18 7.57 -2.75
CA ASN A 75 -1.08 7.77 -1.80
C ASN A 75 -1.48 7.38 -0.36
N ASP A 76 -2.32 6.34 -0.26
CA ASP A 76 -2.86 5.82 0.99
C ASP A 76 -2.82 4.29 0.95
N LEU A 77 -1.98 3.68 1.79
CA LEU A 77 -1.92 2.22 1.95
C LEU A 77 -3.23 1.61 2.44
N GLN A 78 -4.09 2.39 3.08
CA GLN A 78 -5.44 2.02 3.52
C GLN A 78 -6.52 2.51 2.54
N GLY A 79 -6.13 3.10 1.42
CA GLY A 79 -7.02 3.54 0.36
C GLY A 79 -7.77 2.37 -0.32
N PRO A 80 -8.74 2.68 -1.17
CA PRO A 80 -9.45 1.69 -1.98
C PRO A 80 -8.53 1.14 -3.08
N ASP A 81 -8.84 -0.06 -3.55
CA ASP A 81 -8.28 -0.56 -4.81
C ASP A 81 -9.22 -0.20 -5.96
N PRO A 82 -8.90 0.79 -6.82
CA PRO A 82 -9.79 1.23 -7.90
C PRO A 82 -9.85 0.21 -9.05
N GLY A 83 -8.92 -0.75 -9.10
CA GLY A 83 -8.96 -1.87 -10.06
C GLY A 83 -9.90 -3.01 -9.66
N CYS A 84 -10.78 -2.80 -8.69
CA CYS A 84 -11.80 -3.77 -8.25
C CYS A 84 -13.18 -3.29 -8.71
N SER A 85 -13.99 -4.19 -9.28
CA SER A 85 -15.36 -3.89 -9.73
C SER A 85 -16.26 -3.34 -8.61
N MET A 86 -16.09 -3.81 -7.38
CA MET A 86 -16.83 -3.33 -6.19
C MET A 86 -16.43 -1.89 -5.78
N ASN A 87 -15.36 -1.34 -6.35
CA ASN A 87 -14.83 -0.01 -6.06
C ASN A 87 -14.99 0.96 -7.25
N GLN A 88 -15.93 0.72 -8.18
CA GLN A 88 -16.11 1.52 -9.40
C GLN A 88 -16.15 3.05 -9.14
N LYS A 89 -16.82 3.50 -8.07
CA LYS A 89 -16.85 4.93 -7.67
C LYS A 89 -15.46 5.57 -7.52
N TYR A 90 -14.48 4.79 -7.05
CA TYR A 90 -13.09 5.22 -6.86
C TYR A 90 -12.26 5.14 -8.15
N TRP A 91 -12.65 4.27 -9.09
CA TRP A 91 -12.10 4.31 -10.45
C TRP A 91 -12.57 5.57 -11.18
N GLU A 92 -13.87 5.88 -11.10
CA GLU A 92 -14.47 7.08 -11.67
C GLU A 92 -13.77 8.33 -11.12
N GLU A 93 -13.64 8.46 -9.79
CA GLU A 93 -12.87 9.52 -9.12
C GLU A 93 -11.49 9.74 -9.76
N VAL A 94 -10.62 8.71 -9.79
CA VAL A 94 -9.24 8.88 -10.31
C VAL A 94 -9.16 9.01 -11.82
N SER A 95 -10.16 8.51 -12.56
CA SER A 95 -10.22 8.62 -14.03
C SER A 95 -10.58 10.02 -14.52
N THR A 96 -11.19 10.86 -13.66
CA THR A 96 -11.53 12.25 -13.98
C THR A 96 -10.39 13.25 -13.71
N LEU A 97 -9.34 12.82 -13.02
CA LEU A 97 -8.16 13.65 -12.73
C LEU A 97 -7.35 13.91 -14.00
N THR A 98 -6.94 15.17 -14.22
CA THR A 98 -5.94 15.47 -15.24
C THR A 98 -4.56 14.96 -14.82
N ALA A 99 -3.67 14.73 -15.79
CA ALA A 99 -2.31 14.23 -15.52
C ALA A 99 -1.48 15.15 -14.58
N GLY A 100 -1.84 16.43 -14.46
CA GLY A 100 -1.26 17.36 -13.48
C GLY A 100 -1.77 17.15 -12.05
N GLU A 101 -3.03 16.76 -11.88
CA GLU A 101 -3.66 16.50 -10.58
C GLU A 101 -3.26 15.14 -10.03
N THR A 102 -3.10 14.12 -10.88
CA THR A 102 -2.56 12.80 -10.48
C THR A 102 -1.18 12.94 -9.82
N LYS A 103 -0.32 13.81 -10.34
CA LYS A 103 1.00 14.12 -9.73
C LYS A 103 0.87 14.65 -8.29
N ARG A 104 -0.18 15.41 -7.99
CA ARG A 104 -0.38 16.08 -6.69
C ARG A 104 -0.83 15.11 -5.59
N LEU A 105 -1.50 14.01 -5.96
CA LEU A 105 -1.79 12.91 -5.02
C LEU A 105 -0.50 12.12 -4.72
N ILE A 106 0.29 11.81 -5.75
CA ILE A 106 1.51 11.00 -5.65
C ILE A 106 2.64 11.75 -4.91
N SER A 107 2.68 13.09 -4.95
CA SER A 107 3.81 13.90 -4.43
C SER A 107 3.86 14.08 -2.91
N VAL A 108 3.02 13.42 -2.10
CA VAL A 108 2.95 13.64 -0.64
C VAL A 108 3.54 12.43 0.11
N ASN A 109 4.86 12.24 0.03
CA ASN A 109 5.55 11.14 0.69
C ASN A 109 5.17 11.03 2.18
N HIS A 110 4.72 9.85 2.62
CA HIS A 110 4.38 9.57 4.03
C HIS A 110 5.58 9.65 5.00
N LEU A 111 6.77 9.98 4.50
CA LEU A 111 8.03 10.09 5.24
C LEU A 111 8.64 11.51 5.22
N GLY A 112 8.03 12.49 4.53
CA GLY A 112 8.50 13.89 4.56
C GLY A 112 9.84 14.16 3.86
N GLU A 113 10.37 13.20 3.10
CA GLU A 113 11.55 13.39 2.26
C GLU A 113 11.12 13.73 0.82
N GLU A 114 11.59 14.88 0.32
CA GLU A 114 11.53 15.25 -1.10
C GLU A 114 12.48 14.36 -1.92
N VAL A 115 12.19 14.22 -3.22
CA VAL A 115 13.03 13.51 -4.20
C VAL A 115 13.65 14.52 -5.16
#